data_AF-A0AA50YJJ3-F1
#
_entry.id   AF-A0AA50YJJ3-F1
#
_cell.length_a   1.000
_cell.length_b   1.000
_cell.length_c   1.000
_cell.angle_alpha   90.00
_cell.angle_beta   90.00
_cell.angle_gamma   90.00
#
_symmetry.space_group_name_H-M   'P 1'
#
loop_
_entity.id
_entity.type
_entity.pdbx_description
1 polymer ?
#
loop_
_entity_poly.entity_id
_entity_poly.type
_entity_poly.pdbx_seq_one_letter_code
_entity_poly.pdbx_strand_id
1 'polypeptide(L)'
;ELSNPIGIAAGFDKHGDAIIGLRNIGFSIIEIGSITPEPQPGNPKPRVFRLPDDKAVINRYGFNSEGHNEVYKKIQNLDKSLLKSGLLGINLGKNKTSNNAEIDYSLGIQKFHEIADYFVINIS
;
A
#
# COMPACT_ATOMS: atom_id res chain seq x y z
N GLU A 1 3.58 -15.26 13.51
CA GLU A 1 3.10 -16.41 12.72
C GLU A 1 1.82 -16.02 11.98
N LEU A 2 1.59 -16.58 10.79
CA LEU A 2 0.38 -16.32 10.01
C LEU A 2 -0.73 -17.27 10.44
N SER A 3 -1.95 -16.77 10.64
CA SER A 3 -3.11 -17.61 10.95
C SER A 3 -3.63 -18.39 9.73
N ASN A 4 -3.39 -17.88 8.52
CA ASN A 4 -3.66 -18.55 7.24
C ASN A 4 -2.77 -17.92 6.13
N PRO A 5 -2.68 -18.53 4.92
CA PRO A 5 -1.82 -18.02 3.86
C PRO A 5 -2.47 -16.97 2.95
N ILE A 6 -3.67 -16.47 3.29
CA ILE A 6 -4.44 -15.56 2.44
C ILE A 6 -4.07 -14.11 2.74
N GLY A 7 -3.76 -13.37 1.68
CA GLY A 7 -3.42 -11.96 1.73
C GLY A 7 -4.27 -11.08 0.83
N ILE A 8 -4.31 -9.79 1.15
CA ILE A 8 -4.85 -8.74 0.28
C ILE A 8 -3.68 -8.00 -0.39
N ALA A 9 -3.72 -7.92 -1.72
CA ALA A 9 -2.64 -7.34 -2.51
C ALA A 9 -2.63 -5.81 -2.44
N ALA A 10 -1.47 -5.21 -2.77
CA ALA A 10 -1.33 -3.77 -2.90
C ALA A 10 -2.31 -3.17 -3.91
N GLY A 11 -2.58 -1.89 -3.73
CA GLY A 11 -3.49 -1.11 -4.56
C GLY A 11 -4.94 -1.13 -4.09
N PHE A 12 -5.31 -2.06 -3.21
CA PHE A 12 -6.61 -2.07 -2.54
C PHE A 12 -6.66 -1.01 -1.42
N ASP A 13 -5.83 -1.15 -0.40
CA ASP A 13 -5.66 -0.16 0.68
C ASP A 13 -4.38 0.64 0.45
N LYS A 14 -4.48 1.74 -0.30
CA LYS A 14 -3.31 2.53 -0.71
C LYS A 14 -2.68 3.32 0.42
N HIS A 15 -3.46 3.68 1.44
CA HIS A 15 -3.07 4.65 2.47
C HIS A 15 -3.15 4.09 3.89
N GLY A 16 -3.46 2.80 4.04
CA GLY A 16 -3.58 2.14 5.34
C GLY A 16 -4.88 2.45 6.08
N ASP A 17 -5.94 2.83 5.36
CA ASP A 17 -7.21 3.26 5.94
C ASP A 17 -8.05 2.08 6.46
N ALA A 18 -7.81 0.87 5.97
CA ALA A 18 -8.66 -0.29 6.18
C ALA A 18 -7.95 -1.48 6.85
N ILE A 19 -6.70 -1.31 7.31
CA ILE A 19 -5.87 -2.38 7.88
C ILE A 19 -6.64 -3.21 8.93
N ILE A 20 -7.25 -2.54 9.92
CA ILE A 20 -7.99 -3.23 11.00
C ILE A 20 -9.21 -3.98 10.45
N GLY A 21 -9.97 -3.37 9.54
CA GLY A 21 -11.14 -4.01 8.94
C GLY A 21 -10.75 -5.27 8.15
N LEU A 22 -9.67 -5.19 7.37
CA LEU A 22 -9.14 -6.31 6.59
C LEU A 22 -8.65 -7.46 7.48
N ARG A 23 -8.01 -7.15 8.62
CA ARG A 23 -7.67 -8.15 9.64
C ARG A 23 -8.91 -8.86 10.16
N ASN A 24 -9.95 -8.10 10.54
CA ASN A 24 -11.19 -8.64 11.11
C ASN A 24 -11.96 -9.53 10.11
N ILE A 25 -11.83 -9.27 8.81
CA ILE A 25 -12.42 -10.12 7.76
C ILE A 25 -11.62 -11.43 7.57
N GLY A 26 -10.37 -11.49 8.04
CA GLY A 26 -9.58 -12.73 8.11
C GLY A 26 -8.29 -12.74 7.31
N PHE A 27 -7.87 -11.61 6.71
CA PHE A 27 -6.60 -11.55 5.98
C PHE A 27 -5.40 -11.56 6.94
N SER A 28 -4.55 -12.58 6.83
CA SER A 28 -3.32 -12.70 7.62
C SER A 28 -2.15 -11.92 7.02
N ILE A 29 -2.23 -11.55 5.75
CA ILE A 29 -1.24 -10.71 5.07
C ILE A 29 -1.95 -9.49 4.47
N ILE A 30 -1.49 -8.29 4.78
CA ILE A 30 -2.04 -7.05 4.22
C ILE A 30 -0.90 -6.28 3.60
N GLU A 31 -0.99 -6.01 2.30
CA GLU A 31 -0.05 -5.15 1.60
C GLU A 31 -0.71 -3.82 1.27
N ILE A 32 -0.22 -2.74 1.88
CA ILE A 32 -0.70 -1.38 1.60
C ILE A 32 0.16 -0.71 0.52
N GLY A 33 -0.37 0.35 -0.09
CA GLY A 33 0.33 1.13 -1.13
C GLY A 33 -0.13 0.79 -2.55
N SER A 34 0.65 1.04 -3.60
CA SER A 34 1.99 1.64 -3.58
C SER A 34 1.98 3.08 -3.05
N ILE A 35 2.82 3.34 -2.06
CA ILE A 35 3.02 4.66 -1.48
C ILE A 35 4.23 5.30 -2.15
N THR A 36 4.11 6.57 -2.50
CA THR A 36 5.19 7.40 -3.05
C THR A 36 5.73 8.37 -2.00
N PRO A 37 6.98 8.86 -2.11
CA PRO A 37 7.53 9.85 -1.18
C PRO A 37 6.62 11.05 -0.96
N GLU A 38 6.31 11.75 -2.05
CA GLU A 38 5.43 12.91 -2.06
C GLU A 38 4.00 12.53 -2.45
N PRO A 39 2.99 13.29 -2.00
CA PRO A 39 1.61 13.11 -2.44
C PRO A 39 1.49 13.31 -3.96
N GLN A 40 0.64 12.51 -4.60
CA GLN A 40 0.28 12.72 -5.99
C GLN A 40 -1.14 12.19 -6.29
N PRO A 41 -1.91 12.88 -7.15
CA PRO A 41 -3.33 12.55 -7.37
C PRO A 41 -3.55 11.29 -8.23
N GLY A 42 -2.50 10.82 -8.92
CA GLY A 42 -2.58 9.81 -9.98
C GLY A 42 -3.18 10.35 -11.29
N ASN A 43 -3.57 9.46 -12.18
CA ASN A 43 -4.14 9.83 -13.48
C ASN A 43 -5.59 10.36 -13.36
N PRO A 44 -6.08 11.19 -14.30
CA PRO A 44 -7.47 11.65 -14.31
C PRO A 44 -8.49 10.49 -14.34
N LYS A 45 -9.67 10.72 -13.77
CA LYS A 45 -10.81 9.77 -13.85
C LYS A 45 -11.53 9.90 -15.21
N PRO A 46 -12.15 8.83 -15.75
CA PRO A 46 -12.26 7.47 -15.21
C PRO A 46 -10.98 6.64 -15.43
N ARG A 47 -10.61 5.87 -14.40
CA ARG A 47 -9.33 5.14 -14.31
C ARG A 47 -9.40 3.73 -13.73
N VAL A 48 -10.61 3.22 -13.49
CA VAL A 48 -10.90 1.84 -13.11
C VAL A 48 -12.19 1.41 -13.78
N PHE A 49 -12.18 0.24 -14.39
CA PHE A 49 -13.26 -0.32 -15.19
C PHE A 49 -13.42 -1.78 -14.81
N ARG A 50 -14.66 -2.22 -14.53
CA ARG A 50 -14.97 -3.62 -14.23
C ARG A 50 -15.55 -4.26 -15.49
N LEU A 51 -15.11 -5.49 -15.75
CA LEU A 51 -15.60 -6.34 -16.84
C LEU A 51 -16.19 -7.60 -16.18
N PRO A 52 -17.47 -7.57 -15.75
CA PRO A 52 -18.05 -8.65 -14.94
C PRO A 52 -18.08 -9.99 -15.66
N ASP A 53 -18.35 -10.00 -16.97
CA ASP A 53 -18.43 -11.21 -17.79
C ASP A 53 -17.08 -11.93 -17.85
N ASP A 54 -15.99 -11.15 -17.91
CA ASP A 54 -14.61 -11.66 -17.88
C ASP A 54 -14.06 -11.87 -16.46
N LYS A 55 -14.84 -11.51 -15.42
CA LYS A 55 -14.37 -11.43 -14.03
C LYS A 55 -13.07 -10.61 -13.89
N ALA A 56 -12.95 -9.53 -14.66
CA ALA A 56 -11.72 -8.76 -14.78
C ALA A 56 -11.88 -7.29 -14.38
N VAL A 57 -10.74 -6.63 -14.13
CA VAL A 57 -10.64 -5.20 -13.84
C VAL A 57 -9.50 -4.60 -14.64
N ILE A 58 -9.75 -3.51 -15.35
CA ILE A 58 -8.74 -2.67 -15.97
C ILE A 58 -8.57 -1.42 -15.12
N ASN A 59 -7.32 -1.07 -14.78
CA ASN A 59 -7.02 0.16 -14.06
C ASN A 59 -5.82 0.90 -14.65
N ARG A 60 -5.81 2.21 -14.45
CA ARG A 60 -4.73 3.11 -14.82
C ARG A 60 -4.56 4.18 -13.77
N TYR A 61 -4.42 3.78 -12.51
CA TYR A 61 -4.39 4.69 -11.37
C TYR A 61 -3.20 5.67 -11.41
N GLY A 62 -2.01 5.20 -11.79
CA GLY A 62 -0.79 6.02 -11.80
C GLY A 62 -0.32 6.42 -10.39
N PHE A 63 -0.29 5.46 -9.45
CA PHE A 63 0.10 5.67 -8.05
C PHE A 63 -0.53 6.90 -7.39
N ASN A 64 -1.86 6.95 -7.27
CA ASN A 64 -2.50 7.94 -6.42
C ASN A 64 -2.15 7.68 -4.95
N SER A 65 -1.42 8.59 -4.31
CA SER A 65 -0.76 8.43 -3.02
C SER A 65 -0.88 9.72 -2.22
N GLU A 66 -1.10 9.61 -0.91
CA GLU A 66 -1.08 10.76 0.02
C GLU A 66 0.34 11.08 0.52
N GLY A 67 1.35 10.34 0.08
CA GLY A 67 2.74 10.54 0.47
C GLY A 67 3.15 9.74 1.70
N HIS A 68 4.45 9.54 1.87
CA HIS A 68 5.02 8.78 2.99
C HIS A 68 4.62 9.36 4.35
N ASN A 69 4.65 10.69 4.50
CA ASN A 69 4.40 11.34 5.77
C ASN A 69 2.96 11.15 6.27
N GLU A 70 1.97 11.33 5.41
CA GLU A 70 0.56 11.20 5.80
C GLU A 70 0.19 9.74 6.07
N VAL A 71 0.64 8.81 5.22
CA VAL A 71 0.39 7.38 5.45
C VAL A 71 1.07 6.89 6.73
N TYR A 72 2.31 7.31 7.00
CA TYR A 72 2.99 6.95 8.24
C TYR A 72 2.25 7.44 9.49
N LYS A 73 1.78 8.70 9.50
CA LYS A 73 0.98 9.24 10.60
C LYS A 73 -0.30 8.43 10.83
N LYS A 74 -1.01 8.06 9.75
CA LYS A 74 -2.22 7.23 9.84
C LYS A 74 -1.92 5.89 10.53
N ILE A 75 -0.87 5.20 10.10
CA ILE A 75 -0.53 3.88 10.64
C ILE A 75 -0.03 3.97 12.09
N GLN A 76 0.74 5.01 12.44
CA GLN A 76 1.20 5.20 13.82
C GLN A 76 0.05 5.38 14.82
N ASN A 77 -1.09 5.90 14.38
CA ASN A 77 -2.27 6.09 15.21
C ASN A 77 -3.14 4.83 15.34
N LEU A 78 -2.80 3.72 14.67
CA LEU A 78 -3.52 2.46 14.79
C LEU A 78 -3.14 1.73 16.08
N ASP A 79 -4.07 0.93 16.58
CA ASP A 79 -3.80 0.03 17.71
C ASP A 79 -2.73 -1.00 17.31
N LYS A 80 -1.57 -0.90 17.95
CA LYS A 80 -0.41 -1.76 17.70
C LYS A 80 -0.68 -3.23 17.99
N SER A 81 -1.64 -3.56 18.85
CA SER A 81 -2.02 -4.96 19.12
C SER A 81 -2.65 -5.62 17.89
N LEU A 82 -3.44 -4.85 17.12
CA LEU A 82 -4.10 -5.34 15.90
C LEU A 82 -3.13 -5.42 14.72
N LEU A 83 -2.10 -4.57 14.69
CA LEU A 83 -1.02 -4.68 13.71
C LEU A 83 -0.25 -6.01 13.84
N LYS A 84 -0.11 -6.53 15.07
CA LYS A 84 0.60 -7.79 15.36
C LYS A 84 -0.17 -9.07 14.97
N SER A 85 -1.41 -8.95 14.50
CA SER A 85 -2.27 -10.10 14.18
C SER A 85 -2.07 -10.64 12.75
N GLY A 86 -0.86 -10.53 12.20
CA GLY A 86 -0.48 -10.97 10.85
C GLY A 86 0.70 -10.15 10.33
N LEU A 87 0.97 -10.23 9.02
CA LEU A 87 2.05 -9.46 8.38
C LEU A 87 1.51 -8.22 7.67
N LEU A 88 2.14 -7.07 7.89
CA LEU A 88 1.90 -5.81 7.19
C LEU A 88 3.06 -5.56 6.20
N GLY A 89 2.74 -5.65 4.92
CA GLY A 89 3.62 -5.28 3.82
C GLY A 89 3.43 -3.83 3.42
N ILE A 90 4.54 -3.15 3.13
CA ILE A 90 4.51 -1.79 2.57
C ILE A 90 5.07 -1.83 1.15
N ASN A 91 4.18 -1.58 0.19
CA ASN A 91 4.52 -1.47 -1.21
C ASN A 91 4.94 -0.03 -1.54
N LEU A 92 6.13 0.11 -2.10
CA LEU A 92 6.78 1.39 -2.38
C LEU A 92 6.83 1.64 -3.88
N GLY A 93 6.41 2.84 -4.27
CA GLY A 93 6.46 3.33 -5.65
C GLY A 93 7.28 4.62 -5.74
N LYS A 94 7.81 4.91 -6.92
CA LYS A 94 8.44 6.20 -7.20
C LYS A 94 7.40 7.28 -7.52
N ASN A 95 7.70 8.53 -7.20
CA ASN A 95 6.91 9.64 -7.71
C ASN A 95 7.03 9.73 -9.24
N LYS A 96 5.95 10.18 -9.90
CA LYS A 96 5.92 10.29 -11.38
C LYS A 96 7.02 11.23 -11.91
N THR A 97 7.29 12.30 -11.18
CA THR A 97 8.28 13.33 -11.53
C THR A 97 9.69 13.02 -11.02
N SER A 98 9.89 11.93 -10.27
CA SER A 98 11.20 11.57 -9.76
C SER A 98 12.08 10.96 -10.84
N ASN A 99 13.32 11.46 -10.91
CA ASN A 99 14.38 10.97 -11.79
C ASN A 99 15.28 9.91 -11.11
N ASN A 100 15.13 9.72 -9.79
CA ASN A 100 15.99 8.85 -8.98
C ASN A 100 15.12 7.84 -8.21
N ALA A 101 14.71 6.76 -8.87
CA ALA A 101 13.77 5.79 -8.29
C ALA A 101 14.35 5.10 -7.04
N GLU A 102 15.65 4.85 -7.02
CA GLU A 102 16.39 4.26 -5.90
C GLU A 102 16.31 5.11 -4.63
N ILE A 103 16.32 6.44 -4.77
CA ILE A 103 16.16 7.37 -3.64
C ILE A 103 14.73 7.29 -3.11
N ASP A 104 13.72 7.29 -3.99
CA ASP A 104 12.32 7.20 -3.59
C ASP A 104 12.04 5.91 -2.77
N TYR A 105 12.58 4.78 -3.23
CA TYR A 105 12.47 3.51 -2.50
C TYR A 105 13.23 3.53 -1.17
N SER A 106 14.45 4.07 -1.15
CA SER A 106 15.26 4.18 0.07
C SER A 106 14.57 5.04 1.13
N LEU A 107 13.96 6.16 0.72
CA LEU A 107 13.16 7.03 1.60
C LEU A 107 11.95 6.29 2.17
N GLY A 108 11.31 5.43 1.38
CA GLY A 108 10.20 4.59 1.85
C GLY A 108 10.64 3.62 2.93
N ILE A 109 11.73 2.87 2.68
CA ILE A 109 12.28 1.94 3.67
C ILE A 109 12.66 2.69 4.96
N GLN A 110 13.39 3.81 4.84
CA GLN A 110 13.76 4.64 5.99
C GLN A 110 12.56 5.19 6.76
N LYS A 111 11.46 5.53 6.08
CA LYS A 111 10.26 6.03 6.75
C LYS A 111 9.53 4.93 7.52
N PHE A 112 9.48 3.73 6.95
CA PHE A 112 8.52 2.71 7.34
C PHE A 112 9.15 1.49 8.03
N HIS A 113 10.47 1.44 8.20
CA HIS A 113 11.16 0.23 8.73
C HIS A 113 10.71 -0.21 10.12
N GLU A 114 10.17 0.69 10.95
CA GLU A 114 9.69 0.34 12.29
C GLU A 114 8.29 -0.29 12.29
N ILE A 115 7.55 -0.21 11.18
CA ILE A 115 6.16 -0.65 11.10
C ILE A 115 5.92 -1.75 10.06
N ALA A 116 6.77 -1.87 9.05
CA ALA A 116 6.62 -2.90 8.01
C ALA A 116 7.24 -4.22 8.46
N ASP A 117 6.53 -5.32 8.26
CA ASP A 117 7.10 -6.66 8.36
C ASP A 117 7.89 -7.04 7.09
N TYR A 118 7.48 -6.49 5.95
CA TYR A 118 8.20 -6.64 4.69
C TYR A 118 7.95 -5.44 3.75
N PHE A 119 8.86 -5.27 2.80
CA PHE A 119 8.78 -4.24 1.77
C PHE A 119 8.61 -4.87 0.39
N VAL A 120 7.86 -4.18 -0.47
CA VAL A 120 7.76 -4.49 -1.90
C VAL A 120 8.21 -3.29 -2.69
N ILE A 121 9.21 -3.48 -3.56
CA ILE A 121 9.67 -2.46 -4.49
C ILE A 121 8.91 -2.63 -5.80
N ASN A 122 8.01 -1.70 -6.11
CA ASN A 122 7.13 -1.82 -7.28
C ASN A 122 7.80 -1.26 -8.54
N ILE A 123 8.37 -2.16 -9.33
CA ILE A 123 9.05 -1.90 -10.61
C ILE A 123 8.32 -2.51 -11.81
N SER A 124 7.05 -2.92 -11.64
CA SER A 124 6.19 -3.49 -12.68
C SER A 124 5.31 -2.45 -13.36
#